data_AF-A0A6L7MIL3-F1
#
_entry.id   AF-A0A6L7MIL3-F1
#
_cell.length_a   1.000
_cell.length_b   1.000
_cell.length_c   1.000
_cell.angle_alpha   90.00
_cell.angle_beta   90.00
_cell.angle_gamma   90.00
#
_symmetry.space_group_name_H-M   'P 1'
#
loop_
_entity.id
_entity.type
_entity.pdbx_description
1 polymer ?
#
loop_
_entity_poly.entity_id
_entity_poly.type
_entity_poly.pdbx_seq_one_letter_code
_entity_poly.pdbx_strand_id
1 'polypeptide(L)'
;MTYNEPECIQCGFVDYKYVSPTPISAKSVMNSARRYIFRYIGDSPTLKETLVDARLRRIRNRVVYAVTCPFCKSQMDQSSLSGKRREIREERYKCIQGHRVSLIPRKDGNMGWK
;
A
#
# COMPACT_ATOMS: atom_id res chain seq x y z
N MET A 1 17.88 11.67 -28.70
CA MET A 1 17.36 10.35 -28.29
C MET A 1 18.52 9.61 -27.64
N THR A 2 18.50 9.44 -26.32
CA THR A 2 19.54 8.70 -25.60
C THR A 2 19.17 7.22 -25.61
N TYR A 3 19.91 6.44 -26.41
CA TYR A 3 19.78 4.99 -26.47
C TYR A 3 20.55 4.40 -25.28
N ASN A 4 19.84 3.96 -24.23
CA ASN A 4 20.46 3.28 -23.09
C ASN A 4 20.58 1.79 -23.43
N GLU A 5 21.80 1.37 -23.77
CA GLU A 5 22.12 -0.03 -24.00
C GLU A 5 22.40 -0.72 -22.64
N PRO A 6 21.79 -1.87 -22.34
CA PRO A 6 22.00 -2.55 -21.06
C PRO A 6 23.38 -3.22 -21.04
N GLU A 7 24.39 -2.49 -20.56
CA GLU A 7 25.75 -2.98 -20.39
C GLU A 7 26.05 -3.43 -18.96
N CYS A 8 26.84 -4.50 -18.81
CA CYS A 8 27.43 -4.87 -17.53
C CYS A 8 28.58 -3.91 -17.19
N ILE A 9 28.42 -3.10 -16.14
CA ILE A 9 29.41 -2.09 -15.70
C ILE A 9 30.78 -2.71 -15.37
N GLN A 10 30.82 -4.00 -15.02
CA GLN A 10 32.05 -4.67 -14.58
C GLN A 10 32.87 -5.32 -15.71
N CYS A 11 32.24 -5.69 -16.84
CA CYS A 11 32.94 -6.40 -17.92
C CYS A 11 32.58 -5.91 -19.33
N GLY A 12 31.68 -4.94 -19.47
CA GLY A 12 31.25 -4.41 -20.77
C GLY A 12 30.43 -5.39 -21.61
N PHE A 13 29.99 -6.51 -21.04
CA PHE A 13 29.15 -7.47 -21.76
C PHE A 13 27.76 -6.87 -22.00
N VAL A 14 27.31 -6.91 -23.25
CA VAL A 14 25.99 -6.46 -23.69
C VAL A 14 25.16 -7.66 -24.12
N ASP A 15 24.05 -7.91 -23.42
CA ASP A 15 23.12 -8.98 -23.79
C ASP A 15 21.99 -8.43 -24.66
N TYR A 16 22.15 -8.55 -25.99
CA TYR A 16 21.13 -8.15 -26.95
C TYR A 16 19.86 -9.01 -26.91
N LYS A 17 19.85 -10.13 -26.18
CA LYS A 17 18.65 -10.97 -25.96
C LYS A 17 17.89 -10.57 -24.71
N TYR A 18 18.45 -9.71 -23.87
CA TYR A 18 17.84 -9.30 -22.62
C TYR A 18 16.68 -8.32 -22.87
N VAL A 19 15.45 -8.81 -22.67
CA VAL A 19 14.25 -7.97 -22.65
C VAL A 19 14.01 -7.56 -21.21
N SER A 20 14.20 -6.27 -20.90
CA SER A 20 13.88 -5.76 -19.55
C SER A 20 12.41 -6.09 -19.21
N PRO A 21 12.12 -6.61 -18.01
CA PRO A 21 10.75 -6.85 -17.61
C PRO A 21 10.02 -5.50 -17.59
N THR A 22 9.09 -5.32 -18.52
CA THR A 22 8.23 -4.14 -18.53
C THR A 22 7.48 -4.07 -17.20
N PRO A 23 7.43 -2.91 -16.52
CA PRO A 23 6.63 -2.79 -15.32
C PRO A 23 5.18 -3.08 -15.72
N ILE A 24 4.62 -4.18 -15.22
CA ILE A 24 3.29 -4.66 -15.57
C ILE A 24 2.27 -3.61 -15.10
N SER A 25 1.95 -2.67 -15.99
CA SER A 25 0.83 -1.76 -15.88
C SER A 25 -0.44 -2.54 -16.23
N ALA A 26 -1.21 -2.87 -15.19
CA ALA A 26 -2.63 -3.22 -15.20
C ALA A 26 -3.11 -4.24 -16.26
N LYS A 27 -3.26 -5.51 -15.85
CA LYS A 27 -4.35 -6.42 -16.27
C LYS A 27 -4.41 -7.63 -15.33
N SER A 28 -5.63 -8.03 -14.95
CA SER A 28 -6.02 -9.07 -13.97
C SER A 28 -6.03 -8.68 -12.48
N VAL A 29 -7.21 -8.25 -12.01
CA VAL A 29 -7.56 -8.02 -10.59
C VAL A 29 -7.79 -9.34 -9.83
N MET A 30 -7.57 -10.51 -10.46
CA MET A 30 -8.08 -11.80 -9.95
C MET A 30 -7.02 -12.86 -9.61
N ASN A 31 -5.71 -12.57 -9.56
CA ASN A 31 -4.74 -13.63 -9.26
C ASN A 31 -3.59 -13.30 -8.29
N SER A 32 -3.79 -12.42 -7.31
CA SER A 32 -2.94 -12.47 -6.11
C SER A 32 -3.65 -11.79 -4.96
N ALA A 33 -3.65 -12.44 -3.80
CA ALA A 33 -3.88 -11.78 -2.53
C ALA A 33 -2.74 -10.76 -2.28
N ARG A 34 -2.69 -9.68 -3.06
CA ARG A 34 -1.70 -8.61 -2.93
C ARG A 34 -1.81 -8.07 -1.51
N ARG A 35 -0.80 -8.38 -0.72
CA ARG A 35 -0.54 -7.75 0.57
C ARG A 35 0.06 -6.39 0.26
N TYR A 36 -0.66 -5.34 0.64
CA TYR A 36 -0.21 -3.98 0.58
C TYR A 36 0.44 -3.64 1.91
N ILE A 37 1.64 -3.09 1.84
CA ILE A 37 2.35 -2.61 3.02
C ILE A 37 2.32 -1.09 2.96
N PHE A 38 1.62 -0.47 3.91
CA PHE A 38 1.57 0.98 4.02
C PHE A 38 2.63 1.47 5.01
N ARG A 39 3.29 2.58 4.66
CA ARG A 39 4.22 3.30 5.53
C ARG A 39 3.49 4.40 6.30
N TYR A 40 4.01 4.72 7.48
CA TYR A 40 3.47 5.78 8.30
C TYR A 40 3.71 7.15 7.65
N ILE A 41 2.69 8.00 7.65
CA ILE A 41 2.74 9.33 7.04
C ILE A 41 2.34 10.46 8.00
N GLY A 42 2.10 10.12 9.27
CA GLY A 42 1.78 11.12 10.29
C GLY A 42 3.03 11.78 10.87
N ASP A 43 2.80 12.56 11.92
CA ASP A 43 3.79 13.47 12.49
C ASP A 43 4.64 12.82 13.60
N SER A 44 4.25 11.62 14.06
CA SER A 44 4.95 10.92 15.14
C SER A 44 6.20 10.19 14.65
N PRO A 45 7.42 10.56 15.11
CA PRO A 45 8.65 9.93 14.65
C PRO A 45 8.76 8.46 15.09
N THR A 46 8.18 8.10 16.24
CA THR A 46 8.21 6.74 16.78
C THR A 46 7.45 5.73 15.93
N LEU A 47 6.53 6.19 15.07
CA LEU A 47 5.71 5.34 14.21
C LEU A 47 6.26 5.24 12.78
N LYS A 48 7.33 5.97 12.45
CA LYS A 48 7.86 6.07 11.08
C LYS A 48 8.28 4.72 10.47
N GLU A 49 8.83 3.84 11.30
CA GLU A 49 9.25 2.49 10.91
C GLU A 49 8.14 1.45 11.05
N THR A 50 7.00 1.83 11.62
CA THR A 50 5.88 0.93 11.80
C THR A 50 5.13 0.76 10.47
N LEU A 51 4.97 -0.49 10.06
CA LEU A 51 4.33 -0.88 8.81
C LEU A 51 2.96 -1.50 9.08
N VAL A 52 2.00 -1.18 8.22
CA VAL A 52 0.65 -1.75 8.27
C VAL A 52 0.45 -2.66 7.06
N ASP A 53 0.13 -3.93 7.33
CA ASP A 53 -0.27 -4.90 6.31
C ASP A 53 -1.79 -4.78 6.07
N ALA A 54 -2.16 -4.63 4.80
CA ALA A 54 -3.53 -4.64 4.35
C ALA A 54 -3.70 -5.56 3.15
N ARG A 55 -4.82 -6.27 3.09
CA ARG A 55 -5.19 -7.11 1.95
C ARG A 55 -6.47 -6.61 1.32
N LEU A 56 -6.58 -6.69 0.00
CA LEU A 56 -7.85 -6.41 -0.65
C LEU A 56 -8.82 -7.57 -0.39
N ARG A 57 -10.00 -7.24 0.13
CA ARG A 57 -11.11 -8.18 0.31
C ARG A 57 -12.34 -7.65 -0.39
N ARG A 58 -13.03 -8.51 -1.13
CA ARG A 58 -14.33 -8.18 -1.70
C ARG A 58 -15.42 -8.43 -0.67
N ILE A 59 -16.27 -7.43 -0.45
CA ILE A 59 -17.48 -7.54 0.38
C ILE A 59 -18.66 -7.20 -0.53
N ARG A 60 -19.43 -8.20 -0.94
CA ARG A 60 -20.51 -8.05 -1.93
C ARG A 60 -19.97 -7.36 -3.21
N ASN A 61 -20.47 -6.18 -3.54
CA ASN A 61 -20.10 -5.45 -4.76
C ASN A 61 -18.94 -4.45 -4.56
N ARG A 62 -18.40 -4.31 -3.35
CA ARG A 62 -17.29 -3.39 -3.04
C ARG A 62 -15.98 -4.14 -2.78
N VAL A 63 -14.87 -3.51 -3.15
CA VAL A 63 -13.52 -3.94 -2.76
C VAL A 63 -13.07 -3.02 -1.63
N VAL A 64 -12.62 -3.59 -0.52
CA VAL A 64 -12.16 -2.85 0.66
C VAL A 64 -10.82 -3.39 1.15
N TYR A 65 -10.06 -2.58 1.86
CA TYR A 65 -8.89 -3.06 2.58
C TYR A 65 -9.30 -3.77 3.88
N ALA A 66 -8.78 -4.99 4.08
CA ALA A 66 -8.75 -5.69 5.35
C ALA A 66 -7.40 -5.41 6.00
N VAL A 67 -7.41 -4.59 7.06
CA VAL A 67 -6.20 -4.07 7.71
C VAL A 67 -5.86 -4.92 8.93
N THR A 68 -4.57 -5.21 9.11
CA THR A 68 -4.04 -5.86 10.31
C THR A 68 -3.45 -4.79 11.23
N CYS A 69 -3.80 -4.84 12.51
CA CYS A 69 -3.29 -3.87 13.48
C CYS A 69 -1.76 -3.99 13.59
N PRO A 70 -0.99 -2.90 13.46
CA PRO A 70 0.46 -2.98 13.53
C PRO A 70 0.96 -3.35 14.94
N PHE A 71 0.18 -3.01 15.97
CA PHE A 71 0.53 -3.18 17.39
C PHE A 71 0.16 -4.56 17.93
N CYS A 72 -1.11 -4.96 17.81
CA CYS A 72 -1.61 -6.21 18.39
C CYS A 72 -1.83 -7.34 17.39
N LYS A 73 -1.53 -7.11 16.11
CA LYS A 73 -1.67 -8.08 15.01
C LYS A 73 -3.10 -8.63 14.80
N SER A 74 -4.09 -8.09 15.50
CA SER A 74 -5.49 -8.46 15.31
C SER A 74 -6.03 -7.84 14.02
N GLN A 75 -7.09 -8.45 13.48
CA GLN A 75 -7.85 -7.84 12.39
C GLN A 75 -8.51 -6.54 12.87
N MET A 76 -8.58 -5.54 11.99
CA MET A 76 -9.24 -4.27 12.26
C MET A 76 -10.54 -4.16 11.47
N ASP A 77 -11.55 -3.56 12.11
CA ASP A 77 -12.83 -3.27 11.49
C ASP A 77 -12.91 -1.82 11.03
N GLN A 78 -13.59 -1.61 9.91
CA GLN A 78 -13.79 -0.28 9.36
C GLN A 78 -14.75 0.50 10.27
N SER A 79 -14.29 1.63 10.79
CA SER A 79 -15.08 2.49 11.67
C SER A 79 -15.55 3.74 10.93
N SER A 80 -16.85 4.04 11.02
CA SER A 80 -17.40 5.32 10.61
C SER A 80 -17.09 6.39 11.66
N LEU A 81 -16.71 7.58 11.20
CA LEU A 81 -16.56 8.75 12.06
C LEU A 81 -17.89 9.16 12.68
N SER A 82 -17.92 9.27 14.01
CA SER A 82 -18.93 10.07 14.69
C SER A 82 -18.46 11.52 14.67
N GLY A 83 -19.21 12.42 14.01
CA GLY A 83 -19.15 13.87 14.20
C GLY A 83 -18.11 14.71 13.42
N LYS A 84 -17.03 14.16 12.87
CA LYS A 84 -16.01 14.95 12.10
C LYS A 84 -16.12 14.69 10.60
N ARG A 85 -16.12 15.75 9.77
CA ARG A 85 -16.12 15.64 8.30
C ARG A 85 -14.96 14.74 7.86
N ARG A 86 -15.25 13.75 7.02
CA ARG A 86 -14.23 12.92 6.37
C ARG A 86 -13.32 13.82 5.54
N GLU A 87 -12.01 13.64 5.63
CA GLU A 87 -11.20 13.91 4.45
C GLU A 87 -11.70 12.96 3.35
N ILE A 88 -11.96 13.49 2.16
CA ILE A 88 -12.81 12.88 1.11
C ILE A 88 -12.43 11.42 0.77
N ARG A 89 -11.22 10.98 1.09
CA ARG A 89 -10.70 9.64 0.78
C ARG A 89 -10.02 8.92 1.95
N GLU A 90 -10.26 9.34 3.19
CA GLU A 90 -9.69 8.67 4.37
C GLU A 90 -10.54 7.46 4.80
N GLU A 91 -9.90 6.31 4.96
CA GLU A 91 -10.51 5.08 5.48
C GLU A 91 -9.98 4.75 6.88
N ARG A 92 -10.87 4.70 7.87
CA ARG A 92 -10.47 4.49 9.28
C ARG A 92 -10.80 3.11 9.78
N TYR A 93 -9.87 2.55 10.55
CA TYR A 93 -9.91 1.22 11.11
C TYR A 93 -9.70 1.25 12.61
N LYS A 94 -10.42 0.40 13.34
CA LYS A 94 -10.26 0.21 14.78
C LYS A 94 -10.12 -1.28 15.09
N CYS A 95 -9.19 -1.64 15.98
CA CYS A 95 -9.09 -3.00 16.48
C CYS A 95 -9.87 -3.20 17.79
N ILE A 96 -10.04 -4.46 18.20
CA ILE A 96 -10.73 -4.82 19.45
C ILE A 96 -10.09 -4.19 20.71
N GLN A 97 -8.77 -3.98 20.71
CA GLN A 97 -8.04 -3.34 21.81
C GLN A 97 -8.11 -1.81 21.78
N GLY A 98 -8.72 -1.22 20.75
CA GLY A 98 -8.91 0.23 20.64
C GLY A 98 -7.86 0.99 19.84
N HIS A 99 -6.82 0.33 19.32
CA HIS A 99 -5.88 0.96 18.38
C HIS A 99 -6.60 1.42 17.11
N ARG A 100 -6.14 2.54 16.55
CA ARG A 100 -6.74 3.17 15.37
C ARG A 100 -5.68 3.32 14.28
N VAL A 101 -6.11 3.13 13.04
CA VAL A 101 -5.28 3.31 11.85
C VAL A 101 -6.14 3.97 10.78
N SER A 102 -5.61 5.00 10.14
CA SER A 102 -6.31 5.70 9.06
C SER A 102 -5.50 5.59 7.77
N LEU A 103 -6.08 4.99 6.73
CA LEU A 103 -5.47 4.94 5.41
C LEU A 103 -5.86 6.20 4.63
N ILE A 104 -4.85 6.91 4.13
CA ILE A 104 -5.02 8.19 3.44
C ILE A 104 -4.23 8.15 2.12
N PRO A 105 -4.84 8.57 0.99
CA PRO A 105 -4.11 8.76 -0.25
C PRO A 105 -3.22 10.00 -0.16
N ARG A 106 -1.96 9.86 -0.56
CA ARG A 106 -1.05 10.97 -0.80
C ARG A 106 -1.38 11.68 -2.10
N LYS A 107 -0.87 12.91 -2.23
CA LYS A 107 -0.95 13.71 -3.47
C LYS A 107 -0.30 13.00 -4.66
N ASP A 108 0.72 12.18 -4.41
CA ASP A 108 1.45 11.41 -5.42
C ASP A 108 0.69 10.15 -5.91
N GLY A 109 -0.55 9.93 -5.44
CA GLY A 109 -1.35 8.74 -5.78
C GLY A 109 -1.03 7.49 -4.95
N ASN A 110 0.06 7.50 -4.18
CA ASN A 110 0.40 6.43 -3.24
C ASN A 110 -0.46 6.48 -1.97
N MET A 111 -0.67 5.34 -1.32
CA MET A 111 -1.41 5.25 -0.06
C MET A 111 -0.45 5.17 1.14
N GLY A 112 -0.84 5.78 2.26
CA GLY A 112 -0.11 5.70 3.52
C GLY A 112 -1.06 5.56 4.71
N TRP A 113 -0.49 5.30 5.90
CA TRP A 113 -1.28 5.19 7.13
C TRP A 113 -0.88 6.24 8.17
N LYS A 114 -1.86 6.72 8.94
CA LYS A 114 -1.70 7.67 10.04
C LYS A 114 -2.46 7.20 11.28
#